data_AF-A0A962ZVA1-F1
#
_entry.id   AF-A0A962ZVA1-F1
#
_cell.length_a   1.000
_cell.length_b   1.000
_cell.length_c   1.000
_cell.angle_alpha   90.00
_cell.angle_beta   90.00
_cell.angle_gamma   90.00
#
_symmetry.space_group_name_H-M   'P 1'
#
loop_
_entity.id
_entity.type
_entity.pdbx_description
1 polymer ?
#
loop_
_entity_poly.entity_id
_entity_poly.type
_entity_poly.pdbx_seq_one_letter_code
_entity_poly.pdbx_strand_id
1 'polypeptide(L)'
;GIIGSNALVAENGYSMLVTNEGNGDLCANLPKVLIICTTLDRILPRLEDATAMLRLLVRSATGQPQTCYTSFYSGPRRELDTDGPLETHIVLLDNRRSEILASDYREMLQCIRCGACLNHCPIYAGVGGHAYGWVYPGPMGSILTPLLTSLEQSTDLPNACTSCGRCGEVCPAGIPLPDLLRDLRHEESERKLSPTRWRWGLKMHAWLARQPRLYHALTAVGIFGMHLLGRRRGRFASLPMAAGWTSQRDFPAPQGKTFMQQYSALQRQQQAAADAGKRGGRSTRRPDPRRPGTRRQDATRKAPAGTGKRAHPGGPRGKKPRRRTGDE
;
A
#
# COMPACT_ATOMS: atom_id res chain seq x y z
N GLY A 1 -36.11 0.90 -13.01
CA GLY A 1 -34.85 0.36 -12.49
C GLY A 1 -33.73 1.25 -12.93
N ILE A 2 -32.74 1.47 -12.07
CA ILE A 2 -31.57 2.28 -12.42
C ILE A 2 -30.34 1.42 -12.15
N ILE A 3 -29.51 1.25 -13.18
CA ILE A 3 -28.25 0.50 -13.09
C ILE A 3 -27.10 1.32 -13.67
N GLY A 4 -25.89 0.96 -13.25
CA GLY A 4 -24.67 1.41 -13.92
C GLY A 4 -24.33 0.57 -15.15
N SER A 5 -23.15 0.79 -15.70
CA SER A 5 -22.57 -0.07 -16.72
C SER A 5 -21.06 -0.17 -16.55
N ASN A 6 -20.52 -1.38 -16.67
CA ASN A 6 -19.07 -1.62 -16.69
C ASN A 6 -18.49 -1.30 -18.07
N ALA A 7 -19.23 -1.61 -19.14
CA ALA A 7 -18.90 -1.22 -20.51
C ALA A 7 -20.16 -1.01 -21.35
N LEU A 8 -20.14 0.01 -22.20
CA LEU A 8 -21.07 0.18 -23.30
C LEU A 8 -20.35 -0.19 -24.60
N VAL A 9 -20.91 -1.13 -25.36
CA VAL A 9 -20.30 -1.65 -26.58
C VAL A 9 -20.89 -0.93 -27.78
N ALA A 10 -20.08 -0.13 -28.49
CA ALA A 10 -20.55 0.72 -29.58
C ALA A 10 -21.01 -0.07 -30.82
N GLU A 11 -20.36 -1.20 -31.14
CA GLU A 11 -20.68 -1.97 -32.36
C GLU A 11 -22.10 -2.53 -32.38
N ASN A 12 -22.69 -2.83 -31.22
CA ASN A 12 -24.00 -3.50 -31.09
C ASN A 12 -24.95 -2.82 -30.10
N GLY A 13 -24.52 -1.74 -29.43
CA GLY A 13 -25.32 -1.00 -28.47
C GLY A 13 -25.54 -1.70 -27.12
N TYR A 14 -24.76 -2.73 -26.79
CA TYR A 14 -24.97 -3.50 -25.56
C TYR A 14 -24.40 -2.78 -24.34
N SER A 15 -25.09 -2.89 -23.20
CA SER A 15 -24.56 -2.53 -21.90
C SER A 15 -24.17 -3.78 -21.11
N MET A 16 -22.89 -3.87 -20.74
CA MET A 16 -22.37 -4.93 -19.90
C MET A 16 -22.41 -4.51 -18.43
N LEU A 17 -23.07 -5.32 -17.60
CA LEU A 17 -23.08 -5.18 -16.14
C LEU A 17 -22.45 -6.40 -15.49
N VAL A 18 -21.60 -6.15 -14.50
CA VAL A 18 -20.87 -7.17 -13.76
C VAL A 18 -21.26 -7.08 -12.28
N THR A 19 -21.78 -8.16 -11.70
CA THR A 19 -22.16 -8.23 -10.28
C THR A 19 -21.93 -9.62 -9.70
N ASN A 20 -21.73 -9.68 -8.38
CA ASN A 20 -21.63 -10.93 -7.62
C ASN A 20 -22.87 -11.20 -6.75
N GLU A 21 -23.83 -10.26 -6.72
CA GLU A 21 -24.97 -10.28 -5.78
C GLU A 21 -26.32 -10.46 -6.48
N GLY A 22 -26.38 -10.37 -7.81
CA GLY A 22 -27.62 -10.50 -8.61
C GLY A 22 -28.58 -9.31 -8.51
N ASN A 23 -28.34 -8.37 -7.60
CA ASN A 23 -29.09 -7.12 -7.46
C ASN A 23 -29.21 -6.31 -8.76
N GLY A 24 -28.16 -6.30 -9.57
CA GLY A 24 -28.15 -5.65 -10.88
C GLY A 24 -29.23 -6.17 -11.81
N ASP A 25 -29.38 -7.50 -11.89
CA ASP A 25 -30.36 -8.15 -12.76
C ASP A 25 -31.79 -7.94 -12.26
N LEU A 26 -32.00 -7.94 -10.95
CA LEU A 26 -33.29 -7.57 -10.35
C LEU A 26 -33.66 -6.12 -10.68
N CYS A 27 -32.72 -5.19 -10.55
CA CYS A 27 -32.93 -3.78 -10.88
C CYS A 27 -33.16 -3.56 -12.38
N ALA A 28 -32.63 -4.42 -13.24
CA ALA A 28 -32.74 -4.29 -14.68
C ALA A 28 -34.03 -4.89 -15.25
N ASN A 29 -34.44 -6.06 -14.76
CA ASN A 29 -35.50 -6.86 -15.41
C ASN A 29 -36.88 -6.73 -14.77
N LEU A 30 -36.97 -6.47 -13.45
CA LEU A 30 -38.26 -6.37 -12.76
C LEU A 30 -39.04 -5.08 -13.10
N PRO A 31 -38.40 -3.90 -13.23
CA PRO A 31 -39.12 -2.67 -13.51
C PRO A 31 -39.50 -2.52 -14.98
N LYS A 32 -40.67 -1.91 -15.25
CA LYS A 32 -41.14 -1.62 -16.62
C LYS A 32 -40.22 -0.68 -17.41
N VAL A 33 -39.46 0.17 -16.73
CA VAL A 33 -38.54 1.13 -17.35
C VAL A 33 -37.15 0.90 -16.77
N LEU A 34 -36.15 0.73 -17.63
CA LEU A 34 -34.75 0.61 -17.28
C LEU A 34 -34.00 1.89 -17.66
N ILE A 35 -33.25 2.45 -16.71
CA ILE A 35 -32.33 3.57 -16.94
C ILE A 35 -30.92 3.06 -16.68
N ILE A 36 -30.09 3.08 -17.71
CA ILE A 36 -28.66 2.75 -17.62
C ILE A 36 -27.90 4.07 -17.53
N CYS A 37 -27.44 4.41 -16.34
CA CYS A 37 -26.72 5.65 -16.07
C CYS A 37 -25.23 5.35 -15.96
N THR A 38 -24.43 5.86 -16.91
CA THR A 38 -23.00 5.59 -16.97
C THR A 38 -22.23 6.77 -17.54
N THR A 39 -20.92 6.63 -17.69
CA THR A 39 -20.02 7.71 -18.08
C THR A 39 -19.33 7.42 -19.40
N LEU A 40 -18.87 8.47 -20.10
CA LEU A 40 -18.30 8.38 -21.45
C LEU A 40 -17.07 7.46 -21.53
N ASP A 41 -16.28 7.41 -20.44
CA ASP A 41 -15.12 6.54 -20.26
C ASP A 41 -15.46 5.05 -20.15
N ARG A 42 -16.74 4.67 -20.25
CA ARG A 42 -17.19 3.27 -20.30
C ARG A 42 -17.50 2.78 -21.70
N ILE A 43 -17.41 3.63 -22.71
CA ILE A 43 -17.70 3.24 -24.10
C ILE A 43 -16.49 2.51 -24.67
N LEU A 44 -16.71 1.30 -25.19
CA LEU A 44 -15.74 0.47 -25.87
C LEU A 44 -16.19 0.22 -27.32
N PRO A 45 -15.27 0.19 -28.29
CA PRO A 45 -15.64 -0.03 -29.69
C PRO A 45 -16.29 -1.39 -29.93
N ARG A 46 -15.67 -2.48 -29.45
CA ARG A 46 -16.05 -3.86 -29.78
C ARG A 46 -16.35 -4.70 -28.53
N LEU A 47 -17.15 -5.76 -28.70
CA LEU A 47 -17.46 -6.74 -27.66
C LEU A 47 -16.21 -7.50 -27.20
N GLU A 48 -15.26 -7.71 -28.11
CA GLU A 48 -13.94 -8.25 -27.81
C GLU A 48 -13.20 -7.40 -26.75
N ASP A 49 -13.29 -6.07 -26.84
CA ASP A 49 -12.67 -5.16 -25.87
C ASP A 49 -13.35 -5.29 -24.50
N ALA A 50 -14.68 -5.36 -24.46
CA ALA A 50 -15.46 -5.52 -23.23
C ALA A 50 -15.15 -6.85 -22.54
N THR A 51 -15.04 -7.95 -23.30
CA THR A 51 -14.71 -9.27 -22.76
C THR A 51 -13.24 -9.39 -22.34
N ALA A 52 -12.31 -8.71 -23.03
CA ALA A 52 -10.92 -8.57 -22.58
C ALA A 52 -10.84 -7.77 -21.27
N MET A 53 -11.56 -6.65 -21.17
CA MET A 53 -11.66 -5.86 -19.95
C MET A 53 -12.25 -6.69 -18.80
N LEU A 54 -13.32 -7.45 -19.05
CA LEU A 54 -13.92 -8.35 -18.06
C LEU A 54 -12.89 -9.35 -17.52
N ARG A 55 -12.12 -9.99 -18.40
CA ARG A 55 -11.07 -10.95 -18.02
C ARG A 55 -10.02 -10.36 -17.08
N LEU A 56 -9.67 -9.08 -17.25
CA LEU A 56 -8.76 -8.37 -16.37
C LEU A 56 -9.44 -7.98 -15.06
N LEU A 57 -10.66 -7.41 -15.15
CA LEU A 57 -11.43 -6.93 -14.02
C LEU A 57 -11.63 -8.02 -12.97
N VAL A 58 -12.16 -9.19 -13.37
CA VAL A 58 -12.52 -10.24 -12.40
C VAL A 58 -11.30 -10.78 -11.66
N ARG A 59 -10.23 -11.10 -12.40
CA ARG A 59 -9.01 -11.65 -11.81
C ARG A 59 -8.34 -10.66 -10.86
N SER A 60 -8.34 -9.38 -11.22
CA SER A 60 -7.76 -8.33 -10.38
C SER A 60 -8.62 -7.97 -9.18
N ALA A 61 -9.95 -8.08 -9.28
CA ALA A 61 -10.87 -7.69 -8.21
C ALA A 61 -11.04 -8.79 -7.16
N THR A 62 -11.35 -10.02 -7.60
CA THR A 62 -11.73 -11.14 -6.71
C THR A 62 -10.84 -12.36 -6.85
N GLY A 63 -9.92 -12.37 -7.82
CA GLY A 63 -9.11 -13.57 -8.13
C GLY A 63 -9.90 -14.70 -8.78
N GLN A 64 -11.17 -14.46 -9.15
CA GLN A 64 -12.02 -15.46 -9.79
C GLN A 64 -11.75 -15.54 -11.30
N PRO A 65 -12.03 -16.69 -11.94
CA PRO A 65 -11.96 -16.80 -13.40
C PRO A 65 -13.08 -16.00 -14.10
N GLN A 66 -14.25 -15.88 -13.47
CA GLN A 66 -15.41 -15.12 -13.93
C GLN A 66 -16.26 -14.67 -12.72
N THR A 67 -17.07 -13.62 -12.86
CA THR A 67 -18.03 -13.20 -11.82
C THR A 67 -19.23 -14.15 -11.76
N CYS A 68 -20.01 -14.04 -10.68
CA CYS A 68 -21.25 -14.82 -10.56
C CYS A 68 -22.26 -14.45 -11.66
N TYR A 69 -22.40 -13.16 -11.96
CA TYR A 69 -23.28 -12.65 -13.00
C TYR A 69 -22.54 -11.67 -13.92
N THR A 70 -22.65 -11.90 -15.22
CA THR A 70 -22.21 -10.99 -16.28
C THR A 70 -23.35 -10.90 -17.29
N SER A 71 -24.05 -9.77 -17.27
CA SER A 71 -25.29 -9.57 -18.03
C SER A 71 -25.05 -8.55 -19.13
N PHE A 72 -25.50 -8.87 -20.34
CA PHE A 72 -25.49 -7.96 -21.48
C PHE A 72 -26.92 -7.53 -21.80
N TYR A 73 -27.20 -6.25 -21.62
CA TYR A 73 -28.51 -5.66 -21.89
C TYR A 73 -28.51 -5.07 -23.30
N SER A 74 -29.47 -5.52 -24.11
CA SER A 74 -29.58 -5.16 -25.54
C SER A 74 -30.76 -4.24 -25.85
N GLY A 75 -31.36 -3.61 -24.83
CA GLY A 75 -32.49 -2.70 -24.95
C GLY A 75 -33.77 -3.22 -24.28
N PRO A 76 -34.95 -2.66 -24.65
CA PRO A 76 -36.22 -3.12 -24.11
C PRO A 76 -36.58 -4.52 -24.60
N ARG A 77 -37.47 -5.19 -23.86
CA ARG A 77 -37.99 -6.51 -24.23
C ARG A 77 -38.74 -6.45 -25.56
N ARG A 78 -38.61 -7.50 -26.34
CA ARG A 78 -39.32 -7.74 -27.59
C ARG A 78 -40.64 -8.45 -27.30
N GLU A 79 -41.51 -8.53 -28.31
CA GLU A 79 -42.83 -9.16 -28.17
C GLU A 79 -42.77 -10.63 -27.73
N LEU A 80 -41.75 -11.36 -28.22
CA LEU A 80 -41.52 -12.77 -27.89
C LEU A 80 -40.71 -12.98 -26.60
N ASP A 81 -40.20 -11.92 -26.00
CA ASP A 81 -39.41 -12.03 -24.77
C ASP A 81 -40.37 -12.20 -23.58
N THR A 82 -40.10 -13.22 -22.76
CA THR A 82 -40.91 -13.58 -21.58
C THR A 82 -40.97 -12.45 -20.55
N ASP A 83 -39.87 -11.72 -20.39
CA ASP A 83 -39.67 -10.70 -19.37
C ASP A 83 -38.74 -9.57 -19.84
N GLY A 84 -38.59 -8.56 -18.97
CA GLY A 84 -37.71 -7.41 -19.20
C GLY A 84 -38.43 -6.07 -19.26
N PRO A 85 -37.67 -4.97 -19.39
CA PRO A 85 -38.21 -3.62 -19.39
C PRO A 85 -38.96 -3.31 -20.70
N LEU A 86 -40.07 -2.58 -20.61
CA LEU A 86 -40.80 -2.04 -21.77
C LEU A 86 -40.03 -0.89 -22.45
N GLU A 87 -39.27 -0.13 -21.67
CA GLU A 87 -38.47 0.99 -22.15
C GLU A 87 -37.07 0.93 -21.56
N THR A 88 -36.05 1.25 -22.36
CA THR A 88 -34.67 1.37 -21.90
C THR A 88 -34.09 2.72 -22.32
N HIS A 89 -33.58 3.46 -21.35
CA HIS A 89 -32.96 4.78 -21.53
C HIS A 89 -31.48 4.70 -21.13
N ILE A 90 -30.58 5.22 -21.96
CA ILE A 90 -29.15 5.30 -21.65
C ILE A 90 -28.79 6.77 -21.39
N VAL A 91 -28.31 7.05 -20.18
CA VAL A 91 -27.85 8.38 -19.77
C VAL A 91 -26.34 8.38 -19.70
N LEU A 92 -25.71 9.11 -20.63
CA LEU A 92 -24.27 9.33 -20.65
C LEU A 92 -23.92 10.59 -19.88
N LEU A 93 -23.31 10.42 -18.71
CA LEU A 93 -22.82 11.50 -17.88
C LEU A 93 -21.40 11.88 -18.27
N ASP A 94 -21.23 13.09 -18.81
CA ASP A 94 -19.90 13.66 -18.99
C ASP A 94 -19.28 13.98 -17.63
N ASN A 95 -19.92 14.78 -16.77
CA ASN A 95 -19.43 15.11 -15.43
C ASN A 95 -17.89 15.36 -15.41
N ARG A 96 -17.42 16.26 -16.30
CA ARG A 96 -16.03 16.66 -16.49
C ARG A 96 -15.08 15.61 -17.09
N ARG A 97 -15.56 14.44 -17.54
CA ARG A 97 -14.69 13.45 -18.19
C ARG A 97 -14.12 13.96 -19.50
N SER A 98 -14.84 14.77 -20.26
CA SER A 98 -14.33 15.39 -21.49
C SER A 98 -13.16 16.34 -21.21
N GLU A 99 -13.21 17.10 -20.11
CA GLU A 99 -12.08 17.94 -19.66
C GLU A 99 -10.88 17.08 -19.27
N ILE A 100 -11.11 16.00 -18.51
CA ILE A 100 -10.03 15.07 -18.10
C ILE A 100 -9.40 14.41 -19.33
N LEU A 101 -10.21 14.00 -20.31
CA LEU A 101 -9.74 13.39 -21.56
C LEU A 101 -8.83 14.33 -22.36
N ALA A 102 -9.09 15.64 -22.31
CA ALA A 102 -8.29 16.67 -22.96
C ALA A 102 -7.05 17.12 -22.14
N SER A 103 -6.89 16.60 -20.91
CA SER A 103 -5.80 16.97 -19.99
C SER A 103 -4.69 15.92 -19.94
N ASP A 104 -3.62 16.22 -19.20
CA ASP A 104 -2.54 15.29 -18.89
C ASP A 104 -2.97 14.13 -17.96
N TYR A 105 -4.23 14.12 -17.51
CA TYR A 105 -4.81 13.07 -16.65
C TYR A 105 -5.69 12.06 -17.39
N ARG A 106 -5.71 12.07 -18.73
CA ARG A 106 -6.58 11.21 -19.55
C ARG A 106 -6.43 9.71 -19.25
N GLU A 107 -5.24 9.25 -18.87
CA GLU A 107 -4.95 7.87 -18.50
C GLU A 107 -5.82 7.42 -17.31
N MET A 108 -6.26 8.34 -16.46
CA MET A 108 -7.16 8.04 -15.35
C MET A 108 -8.51 7.47 -15.83
N LEU A 109 -8.98 7.86 -17.02
CA LEU A 109 -10.25 7.40 -17.58
C LEU A 109 -10.20 5.93 -18.02
N GLN A 110 -9.02 5.34 -18.17
CA GLN A 110 -8.84 3.92 -18.50
C GLN A 110 -9.19 2.98 -17.32
N CYS A 111 -9.49 3.53 -16.14
CA CYS A 111 -9.71 2.73 -14.93
C CYS A 111 -10.88 1.77 -15.09
N ILE A 112 -10.65 0.46 -15.04
CA ILE A 112 -11.72 -0.56 -15.16
C ILE A 112 -12.45 -0.84 -13.83
N ARG A 113 -12.22 -0.02 -12.80
CA ARG A 113 -12.79 -0.15 -11.44
C ARG A 113 -12.61 -1.53 -10.78
N CYS A 114 -11.48 -2.19 -11.02
CA CYS A 114 -11.20 -3.51 -10.43
C CYS A 114 -10.77 -3.49 -8.95
N GLY A 115 -10.45 -2.34 -8.36
CA GLY A 115 -10.05 -2.27 -6.95
C GLY A 115 -8.62 -2.78 -6.62
N ALA A 116 -7.83 -3.26 -7.59
CA ALA A 116 -6.48 -3.76 -7.34
C ALA A 116 -5.57 -2.73 -6.65
N CYS A 117 -5.61 -1.47 -7.10
CA CYS A 117 -4.83 -0.38 -6.49
C CYS A 117 -5.25 -0.11 -5.03
N LEU A 118 -6.54 -0.26 -4.73
CA LEU A 118 -7.12 -0.06 -3.41
C LEU A 118 -6.66 -1.16 -2.45
N ASN A 119 -6.67 -2.42 -2.89
CA ASN A 119 -6.21 -3.57 -2.09
C ASN A 119 -4.73 -3.50 -1.71
N HIS A 120 -3.90 -2.88 -2.56
CA HIS A 120 -2.46 -2.74 -2.31
C HIS A 120 -2.07 -1.42 -1.63
N CYS A 121 -3.04 -0.52 -1.41
CA CYS A 121 -2.80 0.78 -0.82
C CYS A 121 -2.68 0.66 0.72
N PRO A 122 -1.51 0.97 1.32
CA PRO A 122 -1.35 0.89 2.77
C PRO A 122 -2.22 1.92 3.51
N ILE A 123 -2.55 3.04 2.86
CA ILE A 123 -3.43 4.06 3.44
C ILE A 123 -4.85 3.52 3.51
N TYR A 124 -5.39 3.03 2.38
CA TYR A 124 -6.74 2.45 2.37
C TYR A 124 -6.87 1.30 3.37
N ALA A 125 -5.88 0.41 3.46
CA ALA A 125 -5.88 -0.67 4.44
C ALA A 125 -5.86 -0.17 5.89
N GLY A 126 -5.24 0.97 6.16
CA GLY A 126 -5.13 1.55 7.50
C GLY A 126 -6.33 2.40 7.95
N VAL A 127 -6.94 3.16 7.04
CA VAL A 127 -8.01 4.13 7.38
C VAL A 127 -9.39 3.79 6.81
N GLY A 128 -9.48 2.83 5.89
CA GLY A 128 -10.72 2.45 5.20
C GLY A 128 -11.18 3.48 4.16
N GLY A 129 -12.33 3.20 3.53
CA GLY A 129 -12.87 4.04 2.45
C GLY A 129 -13.48 5.36 2.90
N HIS A 130 -14.14 5.39 4.07
CA HIS A 130 -14.83 6.60 4.55
C HIS A 130 -13.90 7.78 4.81
N ALA A 131 -12.65 7.51 5.20
CA ALA A 131 -11.66 8.56 5.46
C ALA A 131 -11.28 9.37 4.20
N TYR A 132 -11.60 8.88 2.99
CA TYR A 132 -11.36 9.62 1.74
C TYR A 132 -12.42 10.71 1.48
N GLY A 133 -13.51 10.76 2.24
CA GLY A 133 -14.48 11.87 2.17
C GLY A 133 -15.26 11.99 0.85
N TRP A 134 -15.18 10.99 -0.04
CA TRP A 134 -15.88 10.97 -1.31
C TRP A 134 -16.28 9.55 -1.73
N VAL A 135 -17.11 9.45 -2.78
CA VAL A 135 -17.62 8.16 -3.29
C VAL A 135 -16.53 7.27 -3.90
N TYR A 136 -15.41 7.86 -4.32
CA TYR A 136 -14.27 7.13 -4.87
C TYR A 136 -13.12 7.09 -3.86
N PRO A 137 -12.80 5.92 -3.28
CA PRO A 137 -11.69 5.78 -2.35
C PRO A 137 -10.41 5.28 -3.02
N GLY A 138 -9.33 5.22 -2.23
CA GLY A 138 -8.05 4.63 -2.62
C GLY A 138 -7.25 5.50 -3.60
N PRO A 139 -6.18 4.95 -4.22
CA PRO A 139 -5.30 5.70 -5.11
C PRO A 139 -6.03 6.28 -6.32
N MET A 140 -6.93 5.51 -6.95
CA MET A 140 -7.77 5.99 -8.05
C MET A 140 -8.64 7.17 -7.62
N GLY A 141 -9.36 7.02 -6.50
CA GLY A 141 -10.23 8.06 -5.99
C GLY A 141 -9.50 9.33 -5.57
N SER A 142 -8.24 9.20 -5.13
CA SER A 142 -7.38 10.33 -4.75
C SER A 142 -6.89 11.15 -5.94
N ILE A 143 -6.99 10.61 -7.16
CA ILE A 143 -6.75 11.34 -8.41
C ILE A 143 -8.07 11.85 -8.97
N LEU A 144 -9.04 10.94 -9.13
CA LEU A 144 -10.29 11.24 -9.81
C LEU A 144 -11.12 12.28 -9.07
N THR A 145 -11.17 12.24 -7.73
CA THR A 145 -11.97 13.20 -6.95
C THR A 145 -11.53 14.65 -7.17
N PRO A 146 -10.23 15.03 -7.02
CA PRO A 146 -9.75 16.36 -7.35
C PRO A 146 -10.11 16.85 -8.76
N LEU A 147 -10.09 15.95 -9.74
CA LEU A 147 -10.40 16.27 -11.13
C LEU A 147 -11.90 16.49 -11.36
N LEU A 148 -12.76 15.79 -10.62
CA LEU A 148 -14.21 15.92 -10.71
C LEU A 148 -14.75 17.09 -9.89
N THR A 149 -14.16 17.38 -8.73
CA THR A 149 -14.59 18.46 -7.85
C THR A 149 -13.65 19.66 -7.99
N SER A 150 -12.64 19.77 -7.13
CA SER A 150 -11.54 20.71 -7.26
C SER A 150 -10.36 20.25 -6.40
N LEU A 151 -9.14 20.48 -6.90
CA LEU A 151 -7.93 20.21 -6.14
C LEU A 151 -7.86 20.95 -4.79
N GLU A 152 -8.41 22.16 -4.71
CA GLU A 152 -8.44 22.98 -3.49
C GLU A 152 -9.29 22.36 -2.38
N GLN A 153 -10.42 21.74 -2.73
CA GLN A 153 -11.30 21.08 -1.75
C GLN A 153 -10.80 19.70 -1.32
N SER A 154 -9.85 19.11 -2.06
CA SER A 154 -9.41 17.74 -1.86
C SER A 154 -7.89 17.59 -1.78
N THR A 155 -7.18 18.62 -1.31
CA THR A 155 -5.71 18.61 -1.19
C THR A 155 -5.20 17.46 -0.34
N ASP A 156 -5.99 17.01 0.63
CA ASP A 156 -5.59 15.91 1.53
C ASP A 156 -5.48 14.57 0.79
N LEU A 157 -6.23 14.35 -0.31
CA LEU A 157 -6.25 13.05 -0.99
C LEU A 157 -4.93 12.75 -1.70
N PRO A 158 -4.40 13.63 -2.58
CA PRO A 158 -3.06 13.43 -3.12
C PRO A 158 -2.01 13.36 -2.02
N ASN A 159 -2.10 14.19 -0.98
CA ASN A 159 -1.09 14.25 0.10
C ASN A 159 -1.09 13.05 1.06
N ALA A 160 -2.20 12.31 1.18
CA ALA A 160 -2.26 11.10 1.99
C ALA A 160 -1.39 9.96 1.42
N CYS A 161 -1.13 9.96 0.11
CA CYS A 161 -0.36 8.89 -0.55
C CYS A 161 1.08 8.76 0.00
N THR A 162 1.52 7.54 0.32
CA THR A 162 2.92 7.30 0.75
C THR A 162 3.92 7.27 -0.40
N SER A 163 3.45 7.36 -1.65
CA SER A 163 4.28 7.25 -2.87
C SER A 163 5.06 5.92 -2.95
N CYS A 164 4.48 4.83 -2.44
CA CYS A 164 5.12 3.51 -2.43
C CYS A 164 5.13 2.77 -3.78
N GLY A 165 4.51 3.31 -4.83
CA GLY A 165 4.56 2.76 -6.20
C GLY A 165 3.64 1.55 -6.48
N ARG A 166 3.27 0.76 -5.48
CA ARG A 166 2.50 -0.49 -5.65
C ARG A 166 1.23 -0.39 -6.49
N CYS A 167 0.49 0.72 -6.38
CA CYS A 167 -0.74 0.89 -7.15
C CYS A 167 -0.50 0.92 -8.66
N GLY A 168 0.65 1.43 -9.12
CA GLY A 168 1.06 1.39 -10.52
C GLY A 168 1.48 -0.02 -10.95
N GLU A 169 2.25 -0.71 -10.11
CA GLU A 169 2.74 -2.08 -10.38
C GLU A 169 1.61 -3.10 -10.60
N VAL A 170 0.50 -2.96 -9.84
CA VAL A 170 -0.61 -3.92 -9.86
C VAL A 170 -1.76 -3.51 -10.78
N CYS A 171 -1.69 -2.35 -11.44
CA CYS A 171 -2.80 -1.86 -12.25
C CYS A 171 -2.90 -2.64 -13.56
N PRO A 172 -3.97 -3.43 -13.80
CA PRO A 172 -4.09 -4.21 -15.03
C PRO A 172 -4.35 -3.35 -16.27
N ALA A 173 -4.77 -2.09 -16.07
CA ALA A 173 -4.99 -1.11 -17.13
C ALA A 173 -3.76 -0.24 -17.40
N GLY A 174 -2.63 -0.46 -16.71
CA GLY A 174 -1.38 0.27 -16.95
C GLY A 174 -1.42 1.76 -16.56
N ILE A 175 -2.35 2.17 -15.69
CA ILE A 175 -2.50 3.58 -15.29
C ILE A 175 -1.34 3.98 -14.38
N PRO A 176 -0.59 5.06 -14.67
CA PRO A 176 0.54 5.51 -13.86
C PRO A 176 0.07 6.29 -12.62
N LEU A 177 -0.72 5.63 -11.76
CA LEU A 177 -1.32 6.24 -10.57
C LEU A 177 -0.31 6.99 -9.66
N PRO A 178 0.93 6.48 -9.42
CA PRO A 178 1.91 7.21 -8.62
C PRO A 178 2.31 8.56 -9.24
N ASP A 179 2.47 8.61 -10.57
CA ASP A 179 2.88 9.82 -11.29
C ASP A 179 1.74 10.84 -11.30
N LEU A 180 0.52 10.41 -11.63
CA LEU A 180 -0.66 11.29 -11.59
C LEU A 180 -0.88 11.92 -10.20
N LEU A 181 -0.66 11.15 -9.12
CA LEU A 181 -0.73 11.68 -7.75
C LEU A 181 0.39 12.68 -7.45
N ARG A 182 1.60 12.45 -7.96
CA ARG A 182 2.71 13.38 -7.82
C ARG A 182 2.44 14.67 -8.58
N ASP A 183 1.86 14.58 -9.77
CA ASP A 183 1.57 15.73 -10.60
C ASP A 183 0.49 16.61 -9.95
N LEU A 184 -0.55 16.02 -9.35
CA LEU A 184 -1.53 16.78 -8.55
C LEU A 184 -0.90 17.53 -7.35
N ARG A 185 0.10 16.94 -6.68
CA ARG A 185 0.85 17.63 -5.63
C ARG A 185 1.73 18.76 -6.18
N HIS A 186 2.24 18.59 -7.40
CA HIS A 186 2.98 19.64 -8.08
C HIS A 186 2.07 20.83 -8.39
N GLU A 187 0.90 20.58 -8.99
CA GLU A 187 -0.11 21.60 -9.26
C GLU A 187 -0.56 22.32 -7.98
N GLU A 188 -0.80 21.59 -6.89
CA GLU A 188 -1.14 22.18 -5.59
C GLU A 188 -0.08 23.17 -5.12
N SER A 189 1.20 22.80 -5.29
CA SER A 189 2.33 23.63 -4.93
C SER A 189 2.44 24.87 -5.83
N GLU A 190 2.30 24.71 -7.14
CA GLU A 190 2.34 25.83 -8.10
C GLU A 190 1.21 26.84 -7.86
N ARG A 191 0.01 26.33 -7.60
CA ARG A 191 -1.19 27.11 -7.26
C ARG A 191 -1.17 27.65 -5.83
N LYS A 192 -0.17 27.28 -5.02
CA LYS A 192 0.01 27.73 -3.62
C LYS A 192 -1.21 27.45 -2.73
N LEU A 193 -1.90 26.34 -2.96
CA LEU A 193 -3.11 25.97 -2.20
C LEU A 193 -2.78 25.60 -0.75
N SER A 194 -1.54 25.16 -0.47
CA SER A 194 -1.10 24.87 0.89
C SER A 194 -0.89 26.15 1.74
N PRO A 195 -1.20 26.11 3.05
CA PRO A 195 -1.07 27.25 3.94
C PRO A 195 0.33 27.88 3.92
N THR A 196 0.40 29.22 3.93
CA THR A 196 1.67 29.98 3.87
C THR A 196 2.67 29.57 4.95
N ARG A 197 2.19 29.29 6.17
CA ARG A 197 3.02 28.78 7.28
C ARG A 197 3.69 27.44 6.96
N TRP A 198 2.98 26.55 6.26
CA TRP A 198 3.50 25.24 5.87
C TRP A 198 4.57 25.38 4.79
N ARG A 199 4.30 26.22 3.78
CA ARG A 199 5.26 26.50 2.70
C ARG A 199 6.56 27.11 3.22
N TRP A 200 6.48 28.06 4.15
CA TRP A 200 7.67 28.63 4.80
C TRP A 200 8.38 27.61 5.69
N GLY A 201 7.63 26.83 6.48
CA GLY A 201 8.19 25.76 7.30
C GLY A 201 8.97 24.75 6.47
N LEU A 202 8.43 24.32 5.32
CA LEU A 202 9.08 23.39 4.41
C LEU A 202 10.33 23.99 3.76
N LYS A 203 10.30 25.28 3.36
CA LYS A 203 11.49 25.99 2.85
C LYS A 203 12.61 26.08 3.89
N MET A 204 12.27 26.43 5.13
CA MET A 204 13.22 26.48 6.24
C MET A 204 13.79 25.10 6.56
N HIS A 205 12.93 24.07 6.58
CA HIS A 205 13.36 22.70 6.74
C HIS A 205 14.32 22.25 5.63
N ALA A 206 13.99 22.54 4.36
CA ALA A 206 14.82 22.20 3.22
C ALA A 206 16.19 22.90 3.27
N TRP A 207 16.23 24.19 3.64
CA TRP A 207 17.49 24.90 3.86
C TRP A 207 18.32 24.26 4.99
N LEU A 208 17.68 23.95 6.12
CA LEU A 208 18.36 23.34 7.26
C LEU A 208 18.88 21.93 6.94
N ALA A 209 18.09 21.11 6.23
CA ALA A 209 18.47 19.75 5.82
C ALA A 209 19.67 19.72 4.86
N ARG A 210 19.90 20.80 4.09
CA ARG A 210 21.10 20.96 3.24
C ARG A 210 22.36 21.30 4.04
N GLN A 211 22.26 21.53 5.35
CA GLN A 211 23.37 21.82 6.24
C GLN A 211 23.56 20.68 7.26
N PRO A 212 24.23 19.56 6.91
CA PRO A 212 24.23 18.34 7.72
C PRO A 212 24.72 18.55 9.15
N ARG A 213 25.78 19.33 9.35
CA ARG A 213 26.35 19.61 10.68
C ARG A 213 25.34 20.33 11.58
N LEU A 214 24.69 21.37 11.05
CA LEU A 214 23.69 22.14 11.77
C LEU A 214 22.45 21.30 12.05
N TYR A 215 21.96 20.56 11.06
CA TYR A 215 20.82 19.65 11.20
C TYR A 215 21.06 18.61 12.30
N HIS A 216 22.23 17.95 12.31
CA HIS A 216 22.58 16.97 13.34
C HIS A 216 22.74 17.59 14.72
N ALA A 217 23.34 18.78 14.83
CA ALA A 217 23.49 19.47 16.10
C ALA A 217 22.13 19.86 16.70
N LEU A 218 21.26 20.51 15.92
CA LEU A 218 19.92 20.92 16.37
C LEU A 218 19.05 19.71 16.71
N THR A 219 19.12 18.65 15.89
CA THR A 219 18.37 17.41 16.16
C THR A 219 18.87 16.73 17.43
N ALA A 220 20.18 16.71 17.69
CA ALA A 220 20.74 16.17 18.92
C ALA A 220 20.30 16.95 20.17
N VAL A 221 20.33 18.28 20.11
CA VAL A 221 19.83 19.14 21.20
C VAL A 221 18.34 18.90 21.43
N GLY A 222 17.53 18.85 20.37
CA GLY A 222 16.09 18.60 20.45
C GLY A 222 15.75 17.22 21.04
N ILE A 223 16.40 16.16 20.55
CA ILE A 223 16.21 14.79 21.05
C ILE A 223 16.67 14.68 22.51
N PHE A 224 17.79 15.30 22.88
CA PHE A 224 18.27 15.29 24.26
C PHE A 224 17.33 16.05 25.20
N GLY A 225 16.85 17.23 24.79
CA GLY A 225 15.85 18.00 25.53
C GLY A 225 14.55 17.23 25.74
N MET A 226 14.01 16.63 24.68
CA MET A 226 12.83 15.75 24.78
C MET A 226 13.09 14.51 25.64
N HIS A 227 14.28 13.91 25.57
CA HIS A 227 14.62 12.79 26.44
C HIS A 227 14.61 13.21 27.91
N LEU A 228 15.19 14.36 28.24
CA LEU A 228 15.27 14.86 29.61
C LEU A 228 13.87 15.17 30.18
N LEU A 229 13.02 15.85 29.40
CA LEU A 229 11.63 16.15 29.79
C LEU A 229 10.76 14.89 29.88
N GLY A 230 10.98 13.92 28.99
CA GLY A 230 10.19 12.69 28.91
C GLY A 230 10.69 11.56 29.84
N ARG A 231 11.87 11.70 30.47
CA ARG A 231 12.58 10.60 31.16
C ARG A 231 11.75 9.89 32.23
N ARG A 232 10.93 10.64 32.98
CA ARG A 232 10.12 10.09 34.08
C ARG A 232 8.88 9.35 33.61
N ARG A 233 8.23 9.84 32.55
CA ARG A 233 6.93 9.33 32.08
C ARG A 233 7.06 8.40 30.88
N GLY A 234 8.18 8.43 30.16
CA GLY A 234 8.42 7.65 28.94
C GLY A 234 7.60 8.11 27.72
N ARG A 235 6.72 9.10 27.89
CA ARG A 235 5.80 9.60 26.85
C ARG A 235 5.38 11.04 27.10
N PHE A 236 4.87 11.68 26.06
CA PHE A 236 4.25 13.01 26.07
C PHE A 236 2.78 12.91 25.66
N ALA A 237 1.87 13.31 26.56
CA ALA A 237 0.44 13.40 26.28
C ALA A 237 0.05 14.70 25.53
N SER A 238 0.92 15.71 25.55
CA SER A 238 0.75 16.94 24.79
C SER A 238 2.13 17.48 24.41
N LEU A 239 2.27 17.87 23.14
CA LEU A 239 3.46 18.51 22.59
C LEU A 239 3.04 19.74 21.78
N PRO A 240 3.60 20.93 22.07
CA PRO A 240 3.33 22.10 21.25
C PRO A 240 3.78 21.82 19.81
N MET A 241 3.01 22.30 18.83
CA MET A 241 3.19 22.05 17.39
C MET A 241 2.96 20.60 16.92
N ALA A 242 2.67 19.65 17.82
CA ALA A 242 2.30 18.27 17.49
C ALA A 242 0.90 17.89 18.03
N ALA A 243 0.08 18.89 18.37
CA ALA A 243 -1.25 18.71 18.95
C ALA A 243 -2.17 17.81 18.13
N GLY A 244 -2.05 17.82 16.79
CA GLY A 244 -2.82 16.94 15.91
C GLY A 244 -2.49 15.45 16.07
N TRP A 245 -1.25 15.12 16.47
CA TRP A 245 -0.88 13.75 16.83
C TRP A 245 -1.27 13.45 18.29
N THR A 246 -0.91 14.34 19.21
CA THR A 246 -1.11 14.12 20.65
C THR A 246 -2.57 14.17 21.10
N SER A 247 -3.48 14.66 20.26
CA SER A 247 -4.92 14.57 20.50
C SER A 247 -5.45 13.13 20.38
N GLN A 248 -4.77 12.28 19.62
CA GLN A 248 -5.19 10.89 19.36
C GLN A 248 -4.22 9.86 19.92
N ARG A 249 -2.93 10.21 20.06
CA ARG A 249 -1.85 9.28 20.42
C ARG A 249 -0.78 9.93 21.28
N ASP A 250 -0.36 9.25 22.33
CA ASP A 250 0.83 9.66 23.08
C ASP A 250 2.09 9.60 22.20
N PHE A 251 2.97 10.59 22.36
CA PHE A 251 4.27 10.60 21.67
C PHE A 251 5.34 9.95 22.56
N PRO A 252 6.01 8.86 22.11
CA PRO A 252 7.02 8.20 22.94
C PRO A 252 8.24 9.09 23.16
N ALA A 253 8.75 9.12 24.40
CA ALA A 253 9.96 9.88 24.70
C ALA A 253 11.17 9.22 24.02
N PRO A 254 12.07 10.00 23.40
CA PRO A 254 13.22 9.45 22.70
C PRO A 254 14.25 8.86 23.68
N GLN A 255 15.09 7.93 23.19
CA GLN A 255 16.10 7.21 23.99
C GLN A 255 17.40 8.01 24.23
N GLY A 256 17.39 9.34 24.01
CA GLY A 256 18.50 10.25 24.31
C GLY A 256 19.60 10.35 23.26
N LYS A 257 19.87 9.31 22.47
CA LYS A 257 20.82 9.35 21.34
C LYS A 257 20.09 9.37 20.00
N THR A 258 20.56 10.20 19.06
CA THR A 258 20.03 10.22 17.69
C THR A 258 20.50 8.99 16.89
N PHE A 259 19.78 8.65 15.81
CA PHE A 259 20.19 7.57 14.91
C PHE A 259 21.64 7.76 14.40
N MET A 260 22.00 8.97 13.96
CA MET A 260 23.34 9.25 13.44
C MET A 260 24.44 9.12 14.49
N GLN A 261 24.16 9.49 15.75
CA GLN A 261 25.09 9.26 16.86
C GLN A 261 25.29 7.76 17.12
N GLN A 262 24.20 6.99 17.16
CA GLN A 262 24.23 5.54 17.32
C GLN A 262 24.98 4.87 16.16
N TYR A 263 24.68 5.26 14.92
CA TYR A 263 25.33 4.76 13.72
C TYR A 263 26.84 5.05 13.71
N SER A 264 27.25 6.28 14.05
CA SER A 264 28.67 6.63 14.14
C SER A 264 29.41 5.84 15.24
N ALA A 265 28.73 5.55 16.36
CA ALA A 265 29.30 4.75 17.43
C ALA A 265 29.47 3.28 17.00
N LEU A 266 28.48 2.74 16.29
CA LEU A 266 28.54 1.41 15.70
C LEU A 266 29.69 1.29 14.69
N GLN A 267 29.85 2.27 13.79
CA GLN A 267 30.96 2.31 12.85
C GLN A 267 32.32 2.35 13.56
N ARG A 268 32.47 3.18 14.60
CA ARG A 268 33.71 3.22 15.40
C ARG A 268 34.01 1.89 16.09
N GLN A 269 32.99 1.21 16.60
CA GLN A 269 33.14 -0.12 17.21
C GLN A 269 33.57 -1.16 16.18
N GLN A 270 32.96 -1.18 15.00
CA GLN A 270 33.32 -2.08 13.90
C GLN A 270 34.75 -1.84 13.42
N GLN A 271 35.15 -0.57 13.28
CA GLN A 271 36.50 -0.20 12.90
C GLN A 271 37.54 -0.64 13.95
N ALA A 272 37.27 -0.37 15.23
CA ALA A 272 38.14 -0.79 16.32
C ALA A 272 38.30 -2.31 16.40
N ALA A 273 37.22 -3.07 16.17
CA ALA A 273 37.26 -4.53 16.10
C ALA A 273 38.11 -5.03 14.90
N ALA A 274 37.97 -4.41 13.73
CA ALA A 274 38.78 -4.73 12.56
C ALA A 274 40.27 -4.44 12.77
N ASP A 275 40.60 -3.33 13.41
CA ASP A 275 41.99 -2.95 13.71
C ASP A 275 42.62 -3.83 14.78
N ALA A 276 41.85 -4.27 15.78
CA ALA A 276 42.28 -5.25 16.78
C ALA A 276 42.57 -6.62 16.14
N GLY A 277 41.73 -7.07 15.20
CA GLY A 277 41.96 -8.30 14.43
C GLY A 277 43.25 -8.25 13.59
N LYS A 278 43.57 -7.09 13.00
CA LYS A 278 44.83 -6.89 12.25
C LYS A 278 46.07 -6.87 13.16
N ARG A 279 45.95 -6.35 14.39
CA ARG A 279 47.06 -6.36 15.37
C ARG A 279 47.29 -7.75 15.98
N GLY A 280 46.24 -8.54 16.19
CA GLY A 280 46.34 -9.93 16.67
C GLY A 280 46.98 -10.91 15.67
N GLY A 281 46.97 -10.59 14.37
CA GLY A 281 47.59 -11.42 13.32
C GLY A 281 49.10 -11.23 13.12
N ARG A 282 49.76 -10.30 13.84
CA ARG A 282 51.18 -9.95 13.60
C ARG A 282 52.18 -10.54 14.60
N SER A 283 51.77 -11.46 15.47
CA SER A 283 52.67 -12.08 16.47
C SER A 283 52.45 -13.58 16.63
N THR A 284 52.81 -14.36 15.62
CA THR A 284 53.35 -15.71 15.82
C THR A 284 54.56 -15.87 14.88
N ARG A 285 55.78 -15.67 15.41
CA ARG A 285 56.96 -16.27 14.79
C ARG A 285 56.71 -17.77 14.74
N ARG A 286 56.55 -18.32 13.53
CA ARG A 286 56.54 -19.77 13.30
C ARG A 286 57.81 -20.37 13.91
N PRO A 287 57.73 -21.44 14.73
CA PRO A 287 58.92 -22.18 15.12
C PRO A 287 59.55 -22.80 13.86
N ASP A 288 60.86 -22.67 13.72
CA ASP A 288 61.68 -23.27 12.67
C ASP A 288 61.64 -24.82 12.80
N PRO A 289 61.25 -25.57 11.77
CA PRO A 289 61.13 -27.02 11.82
C PRO A 289 62.48 -27.79 11.82
N ARG A 290 63.65 -27.12 11.92
CA ARG A 290 64.97 -27.77 11.79
C ARG A 290 65.71 -28.06 13.10
N ARG A 291 65.03 -28.54 14.15
CA ARG A 291 65.73 -29.08 15.35
C ARG A 291 65.27 -30.50 15.69
N PRO A 292 66.15 -31.53 15.57
CA PRO A 292 65.76 -32.93 15.76
C PRO A 292 66.08 -33.51 17.15
N GLY A 293 65.20 -34.41 17.61
CA GLY A 293 65.44 -35.48 18.60
C GLY A 293 65.26 -35.07 20.08
N THR A 294 64.56 -35.80 20.94
CA THR A 294 64.64 -37.27 21.11
C THR A 294 63.30 -37.91 21.52
N ARG A 295 63.18 -39.18 21.13
CA ARG A 295 62.01 -40.06 21.19
C ARG A 295 62.17 -41.02 22.38
N ARG A 296 61.10 -41.34 23.11
CA ARG A 296 60.95 -42.67 23.73
C ARG A 296 59.49 -43.10 23.74
N GLN A 297 59.30 -44.29 23.17
CA GLN A 297 58.07 -45.04 23.05
C GLN A 297 57.79 -45.76 24.38
N ASP A 298 56.54 -46.03 24.71
CA ASP A 298 56.12 -47.38 25.07
C ASP A 298 54.60 -47.55 25.00
N ALA A 299 54.23 -48.78 24.61
CA ALA A 299 52.92 -49.19 24.16
C ALA A 299 52.22 -50.10 25.17
N THR A 300 50.92 -50.32 24.92
CA THR A 300 50.04 -51.39 25.49
C THR A 300 49.65 -51.20 26.96
N ARG A 301 48.44 -51.49 27.46
CA ARG A 301 47.58 -52.66 27.25
C ARG A 301 46.22 -52.45 27.98
N LYS A 302 45.15 -53.01 27.40
CA LYS A 302 43.90 -53.55 28.02
C LYS A 302 43.08 -52.71 29.04
N ALA A 303 41.82 -52.48 28.69
CA ALA A 303 40.72 -52.09 29.59
C ALA A 303 39.76 -53.29 29.84
N PRO A 304 39.21 -53.46 31.06
CA PRO A 304 38.05 -54.33 31.28
C PRO A 304 36.74 -53.53 31.47
N ALA A 305 35.64 -54.26 31.29
CA ALA A 305 34.24 -53.81 31.34
C ALA A 305 33.74 -53.46 32.76
N GLY A 306 32.71 -52.59 32.83
CA GLY A 306 31.99 -52.28 34.08
C GLY A 306 30.76 -51.37 33.88
N THR A 307 29.61 -52.01 33.68
CA THR A 307 28.21 -51.65 34.03
C THR A 307 27.85 -50.23 34.55
N GLY A 308 26.74 -49.65 34.04
CA GLY A 308 25.90 -48.75 34.87
C GLY A 308 25.02 -47.68 34.19
N LYS A 309 23.82 -48.08 33.77
CA LYS A 309 22.50 -47.37 33.68
C LYS A 309 22.37 -45.82 33.69
N ARG A 310 21.28 -45.42 32.99
CA ARG A 310 20.39 -44.21 33.08
C ARG A 310 20.74 -43.08 32.12
N ALA A 311 19.82 -42.29 31.56
CA ALA A 311 18.38 -42.35 31.26
C ALA A 311 18.10 -41.11 30.37
N HIS A 312 17.18 -41.21 29.40
CA HIS A 312 16.56 -40.06 28.70
C HIS A 312 15.61 -39.31 29.66
N PRO A 313 15.26 -38.02 29.45
CA PRO A 313 14.43 -37.52 28.33
C PRO A 313 14.83 -36.09 27.88
N GLY A 314 14.23 -35.34 26.95
CA GLY A 314 13.04 -35.46 26.10
C GLY A 314 12.83 -34.09 25.42
N GLY A 315 12.56 -34.06 24.11
CA GLY A 315 12.27 -32.85 23.34
C GLY A 315 10.78 -32.47 23.33
N PRO A 316 10.41 -31.21 23.02
CA PRO A 316 9.02 -30.76 23.06
C PRO A 316 8.22 -31.13 21.80
N ARG A 317 6.98 -31.55 22.04
CA ARG A 317 5.95 -32.02 21.09
C ARG A 317 5.27 -30.86 20.34
N GLY A 318 5.03 -31.07 19.05
CA GLY A 318 4.17 -30.24 18.21
C GLY A 318 2.66 -30.39 18.52
N LYS A 319 1.92 -29.30 18.36
CA LYS A 319 0.45 -29.22 18.46
C LYS A 319 -0.19 -29.51 17.09
N LYS A 320 -1.21 -30.37 17.06
CA LYS A 320 -2.21 -30.48 15.98
C LYS A 320 -3.59 -30.00 16.49
N PRO A 321 -4.47 -29.50 15.61
CA PRO A 321 -5.73 -28.83 16.00
C PRO A 321 -6.89 -29.81 16.26
N ARG A 322 -7.80 -29.42 17.15
CA ARG A 322 -9.05 -30.13 17.49
C ARG A 322 -10.16 -29.78 16.50
N ARG A 323 -10.85 -30.81 15.99
CA ARG A 323 -12.20 -30.74 15.42
C ARG A 323 -13.22 -30.48 16.53
N ARG A 324 -14.24 -29.66 16.26
CA ARG A 324 -15.48 -29.56 17.04
C ARG A 324 -16.61 -30.17 16.21
N THR A 325 -17.34 -31.07 16.83
CA THR A 325 -18.69 -31.54 16.48
C THR A 325 -19.68 -30.86 17.42
N GLY A 326 -20.88 -30.57 16.94
CA GLY A 326 -22.00 -30.09 17.74
C GLY A 326 -23.13 -29.59 16.84
N ASP A 327 -24.21 -30.36 16.81
CA ASP A 327 -25.51 -30.07 16.21
C ASP A 327 -26.19 -28.87 16.91
N GLU A 328 -26.79 -27.98 16.11
CA GLU A 328 -28.09 -27.29 16.25
C GLU A 328 -28.35 -26.46 14.98
#